data_AF-A0A285UMY7-F1
#
_entry.id   AF-A0A285UMY7-F1
#
_cell.length_a   1.000
_cell.length_b   1.000
_cell.length_c   1.000
_cell.angle_alpha   90.00
_cell.angle_beta   90.00
_cell.angle_gamma   90.00
#
_symmetry.space_group_name_H-M   'P 1'
#
loop_
_entity.id
_entity.type
_entity.pdbx_description
1 polymer ?
#
loop_
_entity_poly.entity_id
_entity_poly.type
_entity_poly.pdbx_seq_one_letter_code
_entity_poly.pdbx_strand_id
1 'polypeptide(L)'
;MAVFMLNAKEIIVNMSMLTSLLLPVVMSLMFQRMDTAGAPMPFIVINVIIGITFASTLGAILMGLVAEENEHGTMEHMIVDRQDMAANFLGKALLLFPAAFLILGINLIVLGYMNLLSITIFPALVLIWLFFYFSSAGFGMLSNSVAATSLFIMILLFVFAMSPYIDFLIYDRNNIIRQFFELTPVYQIKHIEGGSLAGPYISLILWVLLSLVFFMTVFNRRTKSL
;
A
#
# COMPACT_ATOMS: atom_id res chain seq x y z
N MET A 1 -6.24 20.03 12.25
CA MET A 1 -5.25 19.74 13.32
C MET A 1 -5.78 18.72 14.33
N ALA A 2 -7.01 18.87 14.85
CA ALA A 2 -7.61 17.92 15.78
C ALA A 2 -7.74 16.48 15.22
N VAL A 3 -8.28 16.33 14.00
CA VAL A 3 -8.41 15.01 13.32
C VAL A 3 -7.05 14.35 13.12
N PHE A 4 -6.03 15.12 12.73
CA PHE A 4 -4.66 14.62 12.56
C PHE A 4 -4.07 14.10 13.87
N MET A 5 -4.14 14.88 14.96
CA MET A 5 -3.61 14.49 16.27
C MET A 5 -4.36 13.29 16.86
N LEU A 6 -5.67 13.20 16.61
CA LEU A 6 -6.49 12.06 17.01
C LEU A 6 -6.01 10.77 16.33
N ASN A 7 -5.98 10.75 14.99
CA ASN A 7 -5.54 9.59 14.21
C ASN A 7 -4.08 9.22 14.53
N ALA A 8 -3.18 10.20 14.72
CA ALA A 8 -1.80 9.93 15.10
C ALA A 8 -1.69 9.24 16.47
N LYS A 9 -2.44 9.73 17.46
CA LYS A 9 -2.50 9.11 18.79
C LYS A 9 -3.07 7.69 18.73
N GLU A 10 -4.11 7.49 17.94
CA GLU A 10 -4.76 6.19 17.76
C GLU A 10 -3.80 5.15 17.19
N ILE A 11 -3.03 5.49 16.14
CA ILE A 11 -2.00 4.61 15.58
C ILE A 11 -0.94 4.24 16.62
N ILE A 12 -0.50 5.20 17.43
CA ILE A 12 0.55 4.97 18.44
C ILE A 12 0.06 4.08 19.59
N VAL A 13 -1.20 4.26 20.00
CA VAL A 13 -1.79 3.49 21.12
C VAL A 13 -2.26 2.11 20.66
N ASN A 14 -2.64 1.95 19.40
CA ASN A 14 -3.04 0.68 18.82
C ASN A 14 -1.80 -0.17 18.47
N MET A 15 -1.46 -1.11 19.36
CA MET A 15 -0.32 -2.01 19.19
C MET A 15 -0.35 -2.81 17.89
N SER A 16 -1.53 -3.16 17.36
CA SER A 16 -1.65 -3.88 16.09
C SER A 16 -1.23 -2.99 14.91
N MET A 17 -1.75 -1.76 14.85
CA MET A 17 -1.40 -0.78 13.82
C MET A 17 0.08 -0.42 13.89
N LEU A 18 0.61 -0.18 15.10
CA LEU A 18 2.03 0.10 15.30
C LEU A 18 2.92 -1.08 14.85
N THR A 19 2.54 -2.31 15.20
CA THR A 19 3.28 -3.50 14.77
C THR A 19 3.26 -3.65 13.25
N SER A 20 2.14 -3.38 12.60
CA SER A 20 2.01 -3.44 11.14
C SER A 20 2.88 -2.39 10.42
N LEU A 21 3.11 -1.24 11.05
CA LEU A 21 4.00 -0.19 10.55
C LEU A 21 5.47 -0.61 10.64
N LEU A 22 5.85 -1.32 11.71
CA LEU A 22 7.23 -1.73 11.98
C LEU A 22 7.61 -3.06 11.30
N LEU A 23 6.63 -3.91 10.96
CA LEU A 23 6.87 -5.23 10.36
C LEU A 23 7.77 -5.18 9.10
N PRO A 24 7.61 -4.24 8.15
CA PRO A 24 8.51 -4.12 7.01
C PRO A 24 9.97 -3.85 7.41
N VAL A 25 10.20 -3.12 8.50
CA VAL A 25 11.55 -2.83 9.04
C VAL A 25 12.18 -4.07 9.62
N VAL A 26 11.41 -4.86 10.36
CA VAL A 26 11.89 -6.16 10.87
C VAL A 26 12.25 -7.08 9.70
N MET A 27 11.40 -7.13 8.66
CA MET A 27 11.66 -7.93 7.47
C MET A 27 12.91 -7.48 6.72
N SER A 28 13.12 -6.18 6.50
CA SER A 28 14.30 -5.66 5.82
C SER A 28 15.59 -5.98 6.58
N LEU A 29 15.58 -5.89 7.91
CA LEU A 29 16.70 -6.32 8.76
C LEU A 29 16.98 -7.82 8.66
N MET A 30 15.93 -8.65 8.61
CA MET A 30 16.08 -10.09 8.42
C MET A 30 16.72 -10.41 7.06
N PHE A 31 16.21 -9.81 5.98
CA PHE A 31 16.75 -10.03 4.64
C PHE A 31 18.18 -9.52 4.48
N GLN A 32 18.52 -8.38 5.07
CA GLN A 32 19.90 -7.88 5.09
C GLN A 32 20.86 -8.91 5.69
N ARG A 33 20.45 -9.64 6.74
CA ARG A 33 21.27 -10.69 7.35
C ARG A 33 21.34 -11.99 6.56
N MET A 34 20.43 -12.21 5.62
CA MET A 34 20.46 -13.36 4.71
C MET A 34 21.41 -13.12 3.52
N ASP A 35 21.96 -11.91 3.38
CA ASP A 35 23.04 -11.59 2.44
C ASP A 35 24.38 -12.19 2.94
N THR A 36 24.39 -13.51 3.12
CA THR A 36 25.53 -14.30 3.59
C THR A 36 26.01 -15.21 2.46
N ALA A 37 26.74 -14.64 1.49
CA ALA A 37 27.69 -15.35 0.60
C ALA A 37 28.28 -14.44 -0.51
N GLY A 38 28.31 -13.12 -0.35
CA GLY A 38 28.87 -12.22 -1.38
C GLY A 38 28.04 -12.14 -2.67
N ALA A 39 26.78 -12.58 -2.64
CA ALA A 39 25.84 -12.43 -3.75
C ALA A 39 24.85 -11.31 -3.40
N PRO A 40 24.79 -10.21 -4.17
CA PRO A 40 23.93 -9.08 -3.85
C PRO A 40 22.47 -9.52 -3.72
N MET A 41 21.76 -8.95 -2.74
CA MET A 41 20.33 -9.20 -2.53
C MET A 41 19.54 -9.13 -3.85
N PRO A 42 18.77 -10.17 -4.21
CA PRO A 42 18.01 -10.15 -5.46
C PRO A 42 17.04 -8.98 -5.49
N PHE A 43 17.02 -8.25 -6.61
CA PHE A 43 16.19 -7.05 -6.76
C PHE A 43 14.69 -7.30 -6.51
N ILE A 44 14.23 -8.52 -6.78
CA ILE A 44 12.86 -8.96 -6.52
C ILE A 44 12.49 -8.83 -5.04
N VAL A 45 13.42 -9.13 -4.11
CA VAL A 45 13.19 -9.02 -2.66
C VAL A 45 12.95 -7.57 -2.26
N ILE A 46 13.68 -6.64 -2.87
CA ILE A 46 13.55 -5.21 -2.59
C ILE A 46 12.19 -4.70 -3.05
N ASN A 47 11.78 -5.04 -4.28
CA ASN A 47 10.46 -4.68 -4.80
C ASN A 47 9.33 -5.20 -3.91
N VAL A 48 9.47 -6.42 -3.41
CA VAL A 48 8.52 -6.99 -2.45
C VAL A 48 8.50 -6.19 -1.15
N ILE A 49 9.65 -5.80 -0.60
CA ILE A 49 9.71 -4.96 0.62
C ILE A 49 9.03 -3.61 0.39
N ILE A 50 9.16 -3.00 -0.79
CA ILE A 50 8.42 -1.79 -1.15
C ILE A 50 6.91 -2.06 -1.11
N GLY A 51 6.46 -3.13 -1.77
CA GLY A 51 5.07 -3.55 -1.78
C GLY A 51 4.52 -3.81 -0.37
N ILE A 52 5.25 -4.56 0.45
CA ILE A 52 4.87 -4.90 1.83
C ILE A 52 4.81 -3.64 2.68
N THR A 53 5.74 -2.69 2.49
CA THR A 53 5.73 -1.41 3.21
C THR A 53 4.43 -0.65 2.98
N PHE A 54 4.00 -0.54 1.72
CA PHE A 54 2.74 0.13 1.41
C PHE A 54 1.52 -0.70 1.81
N ALA A 55 1.52 -2.01 1.57
CA ALA A 55 0.42 -2.89 1.95
C ALA A 55 0.22 -2.98 3.47
N SER A 56 1.28 -2.97 4.27
CA SER A 56 1.13 -2.98 5.74
C SER A 56 0.73 -1.59 6.25
N THR A 57 1.39 -0.53 5.80
CA THR A 57 1.10 0.83 6.28
C THR A 57 -0.30 1.29 5.86
N LEU A 58 -0.74 1.00 4.65
CA LEU A 58 -2.05 1.43 4.16
C LEU A 58 -3.08 0.33 4.37
N GLY A 59 -2.77 -0.92 4.07
CA GLY A 59 -3.69 -2.04 4.26
C GLY A 59 -4.04 -2.27 5.72
N ALA A 60 -3.08 -2.29 6.66
CA ALA A 60 -3.42 -2.55 8.05
C ALA A 60 -3.91 -1.29 8.78
N ILE A 61 -3.26 -0.13 8.56
CA ILE A 61 -3.59 1.09 9.31
C ILE A 61 -4.79 1.81 8.72
N LEU A 62 -4.76 2.20 7.43
CA LEU A 62 -5.87 2.96 6.83
C LEU A 62 -7.15 2.13 6.82
N MET A 63 -7.08 0.88 6.36
CA MET A 63 -8.24 0.01 6.33
C MET A 63 -8.78 -0.25 7.74
N GLY A 64 -7.89 -0.45 8.72
CA GLY A 64 -8.24 -0.64 10.12
C GLY A 64 -8.96 0.58 10.69
N LEU A 65 -8.41 1.78 10.53
CA LEU A 65 -9.04 3.03 10.99
C LEU A 65 -10.43 3.23 10.39
N VAL A 66 -10.57 2.99 9.08
CA VAL A 66 -11.88 3.14 8.39
C VAL A 66 -12.87 2.05 8.82
N ALA A 67 -12.39 0.82 9.04
CA ALA A 67 -13.24 -0.27 9.52
C ALA A 67 -13.67 -0.07 10.98
N GLU A 68 -12.80 0.51 11.82
CA GLU A 68 -13.12 0.91 13.19
C GLU A 68 -14.17 2.03 13.21
N GLU A 69 -14.03 3.03 12.32
CA GLU A 69 -15.05 4.06 12.11
C GLU A 69 -16.41 3.47 11.67
N ASN A 70 -16.39 2.44 10.83
CA ASN A 70 -17.58 1.69 10.44
C ASN A 70 -18.19 0.90 11.60
N GLU A 71 -17.38 0.17 12.37
CA GLU A 71 -17.81 -0.69 13.47
C GLU A 71 -18.48 0.11 14.59
N HIS A 72 -18.00 1.33 14.84
CA HIS A 72 -18.55 2.24 15.85
C HIS A 72 -19.63 3.19 15.32
N GLY A 73 -20.00 3.10 14.04
CA GLY A 73 -21.00 3.97 13.41
C GLY A 73 -20.58 5.43 13.28
N THR A 74 -19.31 5.78 13.52
CA THR A 74 -18.80 7.14 13.40
C THR A 74 -18.62 7.55 11.93
N MET A 75 -18.43 6.56 11.05
CA MET A 75 -18.31 6.75 9.60
C MET A 75 -19.48 7.57 9.01
N GLU A 76 -20.71 7.29 9.45
CA GLU A 76 -21.92 7.95 8.93
C GLU A 76 -21.93 9.45 9.24
N HIS A 77 -21.36 9.83 10.39
CA HIS A 77 -21.23 11.22 10.80
C HIS A 77 -20.04 11.94 10.16
N MET A 78 -19.02 11.20 9.72
CA MET A 78 -17.82 11.76 9.08
C MET A 78 -17.94 11.86 7.55
N ILE A 79 -18.95 11.23 6.96
CA ILE A 79 -19.14 11.08 5.51
C ILE A 79 -20.57 11.53 5.15
N VAL A 80 -20.95 12.72 5.63
CA VAL A 80 -22.27 13.32 5.35
C VAL A 80 -22.36 13.76 3.89
N ASP A 81 -21.30 14.36 3.36
CA ASP A 81 -21.20 14.74 1.96
C ASP A 81 -19.81 14.45 1.36
N ARG A 82 -19.64 14.79 0.07
CA ARG A 82 -18.39 14.59 -0.67
C ARG A 82 -17.24 15.44 -0.14
N GLN A 83 -17.52 16.61 0.42
CA GLN A 83 -16.51 17.53 0.93
C GLN A 83 -15.96 17.01 2.26
N ASP A 84 -16.84 16.55 3.15
CA ASP A 84 -16.47 15.94 4.43
C ASP A 84 -15.66 14.65 4.21
N MET A 85 -16.08 13.81 3.27
CA MET A 85 -15.31 12.64 2.86
C MET A 85 -13.91 13.03 2.40
N ALA A 86 -13.82 13.98 1.47
CA ALA A 86 -12.54 14.42 0.92
C ALA A 86 -11.64 14.97 2.02
N ALA A 87 -12.19 15.78 2.93
CA ALA A 87 -11.45 16.32 4.08
C ALA A 87 -10.96 15.22 5.03
N ASN A 88 -11.79 14.24 5.37
CA ASN A 88 -11.41 13.13 6.25
C ASN A 88 -10.28 12.29 5.64
N PHE A 89 -10.47 11.82 4.41
CA PHE A 89 -9.47 10.99 3.72
C PHE A 89 -8.18 11.79 3.45
N LEU A 90 -8.26 13.05 3.01
CA LEU A 90 -7.06 13.91 2.90
C LEU A 90 -6.32 14.05 4.23
N GLY A 91 -7.04 14.18 5.35
CA GLY A 91 -6.44 14.18 6.69
C GLY A 91 -5.65 12.91 6.99
N LYS A 92 -6.22 11.74 6.67
CA LYS A 92 -5.52 10.44 6.80
C LYS A 92 -4.35 10.30 5.83
N ALA A 93 -4.47 10.80 4.60
CA ALA A 93 -3.41 10.83 3.61
C ALA A 93 -2.21 11.66 4.08
N LEU A 94 -2.44 12.85 4.65
CA LEU A 94 -1.40 13.73 5.18
C LEU A 94 -0.60 13.10 6.33
N LEU A 95 -1.20 12.17 7.07
CA LEU A 95 -0.53 11.43 8.13
C LEU A 95 0.21 10.19 7.59
N LEU A 96 -0.47 9.40 6.75
CA LEU A 96 0.03 8.11 6.29
C LEU A 96 1.05 8.22 5.16
N PHE A 97 1.02 9.28 4.36
CA PHE A 97 2.02 9.53 3.34
C PHE A 97 3.42 9.67 3.93
N PRO A 98 3.70 10.63 4.85
CA PRO A 98 5.02 10.75 5.44
C PRO A 98 5.41 9.51 6.27
N ALA A 99 4.46 8.87 6.97
CA ALA A 99 4.75 7.64 7.72
C ALA A 99 5.21 6.50 6.79
N ALA A 100 4.47 6.24 5.70
CA ALA A 100 4.83 5.20 4.73
C ALA A 100 6.19 5.46 4.07
N PHE A 101 6.45 6.70 3.65
CA PHE A 101 7.72 7.06 3.02
C PHE A 101 8.91 7.11 3.99
N LEU A 102 8.68 7.43 5.27
CA LEU A 102 9.69 7.32 6.31
C LEU A 102 10.09 5.86 6.53
N ILE A 103 9.12 4.97 6.71
CA ILE A 103 9.38 3.53 6.88
C ILE A 103 10.04 2.95 5.62
N LEU A 104 9.57 3.34 4.44
CA LEU A 104 10.20 2.95 3.18
C LEU A 104 11.66 3.42 3.10
N GLY A 105 11.93 4.67 3.48
CA GLY A 105 13.29 5.21 3.55
C GLY A 105 14.18 4.40 4.48
N ILE A 106 13.70 4.06 5.69
CA ILE A 106 14.43 3.19 6.62
C ILE A 106 14.73 1.84 5.98
N ASN A 107 13.75 1.19 5.35
CA ASN A 107 13.93 -0.09 4.68
C ASN A 107 14.99 -0.01 3.57
N LEU A 108 14.96 1.02 2.74
CA LEU A 108 15.90 1.20 1.65
C LEU A 108 17.32 1.52 2.17
N ILE A 109 17.46 2.24 3.29
CA ILE A 109 18.74 2.45 3.96
C ILE A 109 19.30 1.11 4.47
N VAL A 110 18.48 0.33 5.17
CA VAL A 110 18.87 -0.99 5.70
C VAL A 110 19.33 -1.92 4.57
N LEU A 111 18.60 -1.93 3.45
CA LEU A 111 18.94 -2.79 2.32
C LEU A 111 20.07 -2.23 1.44
N GLY A 112 20.46 -0.95 1.58
CA GLY A 112 21.49 -0.32 0.75
C GLY A 112 21.02 0.16 -0.63
N TYR A 113 19.71 0.38 -0.83
CA TYR A 113 19.09 0.70 -2.13
C TYR A 113 18.44 2.09 -2.17
N MET A 114 19.16 3.10 -1.69
CA MET A 114 18.70 4.50 -1.72
C MET A 114 18.53 5.07 -3.13
N ASN A 115 19.13 4.45 -4.14
CA ASN A 115 18.92 4.80 -5.56
C ASN A 115 17.45 4.66 -6.00
N LEU A 116 16.65 3.86 -5.28
CA LEU A 116 15.21 3.73 -5.56
C LEU A 116 14.39 4.97 -5.17
N LEU A 117 14.99 5.92 -4.43
CA LEU A 117 14.43 7.25 -4.19
C LEU A 117 14.90 8.28 -5.24
N SER A 118 15.42 7.81 -6.38
CA SER A 118 15.77 8.70 -7.50
C SER A 118 14.55 9.42 -8.07
N ILE A 119 14.80 10.54 -8.76
CA ILE A 119 13.76 11.34 -9.40
C ILE A 119 12.94 10.56 -10.45
N THR A 120 13.52 9.49 -10.99
CA THR A 120 12.89 8.64 -12.01
C THR A 120 11.95 7.61 -11.41
N ILE A 121 12.17 7.15 -10.17
CA ILE A 121 11.41 6.05 -9.54
C ILE A 121 10.44 6.59 -8.49
N PHE A 122 10.80 7.70 -7.84
CA PHE A 122 9.97 8.32 -6.83
C PHE A 122 8.52 8.59 -7.29
N PRO A 123 8.26 9.09 -8.53
CA PRO A 123 6.89 9.25 -9.01
C PRO A 123 6.14 7.91 -9.10
N ALA A 124 6.82 6.82 -9.48
CA ALA A 124 6.22 5.48 -9.48
C ALA A 124 5.87 5.00 -8.06
N LEU A 125 6.73 5.26 -7.07
CA LEU A 125 6.45 4.96 -5.66
C LEU A 125 5.22 5.72 -5.17
N VAL A 126 5.04 6.98 -5.56
CA VAL A 126 3.85 7.77 -5.24
C VAL A 126 2.59 7.19 -5.89
N LEU A 127 2.67 6.76 -7.16
CA LEU A 127 1.54 6.11 -7.82
C LEU A 127 1.16 4.78 -7.16
N ILE A 128 2.15 3.97 -6.76
CA ILE A 128 1.91 2.72 -6.02
C ILE A 128 1.30 3.03 -4.65
N TRP A 129 1.79 4.04 -3.95
CA TRP A 129 1.20 4.51 -2.69
C TRP A 129 -0.27 4.92 -2.87
N LEU A 130 -0.59 5.69 -3.92
CA LEU A 130 -1.97 6.08 -4.25
C LEU A 130 -2.86 4.87 -4.55
N PHE A 131 -2.34 3.88 -5.29
CA PHE A 131 -3.05 2.64 -5.55
C PHE A 131 -3.44 1.93 -4.25
N PHE A 132 -2.48 1.69 -3.36
CA PHE A 132 -2.75 1.04 -2.07
C PHE A 132 -3.66 1.91 -1.19
N TYR A 133 -3.51 3.23 -1.23
CA TYR A 133 -4.30 4.16 -0.44
C TYR A 133 -5.78 4.07 -0.80
N PHE A 134 -6.14 4.22 -2.08
CA PHE A 134 -7.53 4.13 -2.51
C PHE A 134 -8.11 2.72 -2.34
N SER A 135 -7.30 1.69 -2.57
CA SER A 135 -7.73 0.30 -2.38
C SER A 135 -8.06 0.02 -0.91
N SER A 136 -7.16 0.39 0.00
CA SER A 136 -7.35 0.23 1.44
C SER A 136 -8.50 1.07 1.98
N ALA A 137 -8.64 2.31 1.51
CA ALA A 137 -9.80 3.14 1.82
C ALA A 137 -11.09 2.43 1.41
N GLY A 138 -11.20 2.02 0.14
CA GLY A 138 -12.38 1.35 -0.40
C GLY A 138 -12.75 0.07 0.35
N PHE A 139 -11.77 -0.82 0.60
CA PHE A 139 -11.99 -2.04 1.37
C PHE A 139 -12.33 -1.75 2.83
N GLY A 140 -11.71 -0.75 3.46
CA GLY A 140 -12.04 -0.32 4.81
C GLY A 140 -13.50 0.08 4.94
N MET A 141 -14.02 0.82 3.94
CA MET A 141 -15.44 1.20 3.91
C MET A 141 -16.38 0.01 3.69
N LEU A 142 -15.91 -1.09 3.08
CA LEU A 142 -16.70 -2.33 2.92
C LEU A 142 -16.64 -3.22 4.16
N SER A 143 -15.57 -3.14 4.94
CA SER A 143 -15.41 -3.92 6.15
C SER A 143 -16.39 -3.45 7.24
N ASN A 144 -17.10 -4.41 7.82
CA ASN A 144 -18.02 -4.17 8.93
C ASN A 144 -17.33 -4.25 10.31
N SER A 145 -16.08 -4.69 10.36
CA SER A 145 -15.28 -4.74 11.57
C SER A 145 -13.79 -4.72 11.26
N VAL A 146 -12.97 -4.35 12.25
CA VAL A 146 -11.50 -4.41 12.13
C VAL A 146 -11.05 -5.83 11.80
N ALA A 147 -11.66 -6.86 12.41
CA ALA A 147 -11.34 -8.25 12.13
C ALA A 147 -11.57 -8.64 10.66
N ALA A 148 -12.64 -8.13 10.03
CA ALA A 148 -12.98 -8.41 8.64
C ALA A 148 -11.96 -7.83 7.62
N THR A 149 -11.18 -6.81 8.02
CA THR A 149 -10.14 -6.22 7.15
C THR A 149 -9.03 -7.20 6.79
N SER A 150 -8.77 -8.21 7.64
CA SER A 150 -7.68 -9.17 7.47
C SER A 150 -7.70 -9.86 6.10
N LEU A 151 -8.89 -10.22 5.60
CA LEU A 151 -9.04 -10.88 4.30
C LEU A 151 -8.64 -9.95 3.15
N PHE A 152 -9.03 -8.68 3.22
CA PHE A 152 -8.66 -7.69 2.20
C PHE A 152 -7.17 -7.33 2.28
N ILE A 153 -6.59 -7.25 3.49
CA ILE A 153 -5.16 -7.06 3.68
C ILE A 153 -4.37 -8.20 3.03
N MET A 154 -4.80 -9.46 3.20
CA MET A 154 -4.17 -10.60 2.56
C MET A 154 -4.19 -10.49 1.04
N ILE A 155 -5.29 -10.03 0.44
CA ILE A 155 -5.37 -9.81 -1.02
C ILE A 155 -4.36 -8.73 -1.44
N LEU A 156 -4.32 -7.59 -0.74
CA LEU A 156 -3.36 -6.52 -1.04
C LEU A 156 -1.91 -6.99 -0.90
N LEU A 157 -1.63 -7.82 0.10
CA LEU A 157 -0.29 -8.32 0.37
C LEU A 157 0.14 -9.39 -0.65
N PHE A 158 -0.65 -10.46 -0.84
CA PHE A 158 -0.23 -11.58 -1.68
C PHE A 158 -0.37 -11.30 -3.17
N VAL A 159 -1.43 -10.59 -3.59
CA VAL A 159 -1.68 -10.33 -5.02
C VAL A 159 -0.87 -9.15 -5.52
N PHE A 160 -0.83 -8.05 -4.76
CA PHE A 160 -0.22 -6.80 -5.24
C PHE A 160 1.18 -6.58 -4.68
N ALA A 161 1.39 -6.68 -3.37
CA ALA A 161 2.70 -6.43 -2.77
C ALA A 161 3.75 -7.50 -3.13
N MET A 162 3.36 -8.76 -3.06
CA MET A 162 4.24 -9.90 -3.36
C MET A 162 4.28 -10.27 -4.84
N SER A 163 3.62 -9.50 -5.72
CA SER A 163 3.58 -9.79 -7.15
C SER A 163 4.93 -10.07 -7.82
N PRO A 164 6.06 -9.39 -7.46
CA PRO A 164 7.35 -9.69 -8.08
C PRO A 164 7.85 -11.12 -7.83
N TYR A 165 7.37 -11.81 -6.80
CA TYR A 165 7.76 -13.21 -6.53
C TYR A 165 7.25 -14.19 -7.59
N ILE A 166 6.31 -13.78 -8.46
CA ILE A 166 5.81 -14.65 -9.52
C ILE A 166 6.93 -15.20 -10.42
N ASP A 167 8.03 -14.45 -10.57
CA ASP A 167 9.19 -14.85 -11.37
C ASP A 167 9.87 -16.12 -10.85
N PHE A 168 9.78 -16.40 -9.54
CA PHE A 168 10.32 -17.62 -8.95
C PHE A 168 9.35 -18.79 -9.00
N LEU A 169 8.04 -18.51 -9.09
CA LEU A 169 6.99 -19.53 -9.11
C LEU A 169 6.72 -20.03 -10.53
N ILE A 170 6.76 -19.14 -11.53
CA ILE A 170 6.41 -19.44 -12.92
C ILE A 170 7.52 -18.93 -13.83
N TYR A 171 8.37 -19.83 -14.33
CA TYR A 171 9.47 -19.48 -15.22
C TYR A 171 9.02 -19.17 -16.66
N ASP A 172 7.89 -19.72 -17.10
CA ASP A 172 7.36 -19.48 -18.44
C ASP A 172 6.71 -18.08 -18.54
N ARG A 173 7.26 -17.23 -19.42
CA ARG A 173 6.77 -15.87 -19.69
C ARG A 173 5.47 -15.83 -20.50
N ASN A 174 5.13 -16.91 -21.20
CA ASN A 174 3.90 -16.99 -21.97
C ASN A 174 2.70 -17.41 -21.12
N ASN A 175 2.93 -17.74 -19.84
CA ASN A 175 1.87 -18.09 -18.92
C ASN A 175 0.99 -16.87 -18.60
N ILE A 176 -0.32 -17.01 -18.78
CA ILE A 176 -1.31 -15.94 -18.56
C ILE A 176 -1.29 -15.42 -17.12
N ILE A 177 -1.09 -16.30 -16.13
CA ILE A 177 -1.03 -15.91 -14.72
C ILE A 177 0.18 -15.02 -14.50
N ARG A 178 1.35 -15.40 -15.03
CA ARG A 178 2.54 -14.56 -14.92
C ARG A 178 2.32 -13.19 -15.56
N GLN A 179 1.78 -13.14 -16.77
CA GLN A 179 1.50 -11.87 -17.46
C GLN A 179 0.60 -10.94 -16.65
N PHE A 180 -0.41 -11.48 -15.95
CA PHE A 180 -1.23 -10.69 -15.03
C PHE A 180 -0.40 -10.07 -13.90
N PHE A 181 0.46 -10.86 -13.24
CA PHE A 181 1.32 -10.37 -12.18
C PHE A 181 2.40 -9.39 -12.68
N GLU A 182 2.85 -9.50 -13.92
CA GLU A 182 3.76 -8.52 -14.53
C GLU A 182 3.11 -7.15 -14.74
N LEU A 183 1.77 -7.10 -14.78
CA LEU A 183 1.01 -5.86 -14.91
C LEU A 183 0.66 -5.21 -13.57
N THR A 184 0.89 -5.86 -12.43
CA THR A 184 0.52 -5.29 -11.12
C THR A 184 1.38 -4.07 -10.77
N PRO A 185 0.93 -3.21 -9.83
CA PRO A 185 1.61 -1.97 -9.52
C PRO A 185 3.05 -2.14 -9.04
N VAL A 186 3.29 -3.07 -8.11
CA VAL A 186 4.63 -3.25 -7.53
C VAL A 186 5.61 -3.86 -8.53
N TYR A 187 5.12 -4.71 -9.44
CA TYR A 187 5.97 -5.28 -10.50
C TYR A 187 6.52 -4.20 -11.44
N GLN A 188 5.79 -3.09 -11.64
CA GLN A 188 6.21 -2.01 -12.54
C GLN A 188 7.56 -1.38 -12.16
N ILE A 189 7.95 -1.40 -10.88
CA ILE A 189 9.27 -0.90 -10.43
C ILE A 189 10.40 -1.65 -11.15
N LYS A 190 10.26 -2.97 -11.31
CA LYS A 190 11.24 -3.81 -12.02
C LYS A 190 11.42 -3.37 -13.48
N HIS A 191 10.33 -3.01 -14.16
CA HIS A 191 10.40 -2.57 -15.55
C HIS A 191 11.02 -1.18 -15.70
N ILE A 192 10.76 -0.27 -14.75
CA ILE A 192 11.36 1.07 -14.71
C ILE A 192 12.87 0.98 -14.54
N GLU A 193 13.33 0.13 -13.62
CA GLU A 193 14.76 -0.15 -13.42
C GLU A 193 15.41 -0.83 -14.62
N GLY A 194 14.64 -1.64 -15.35
CA GLY A 194 15.04 -2.20 -16.64
C GLY A 194 15.13 -1.19 -17.79
N GLY A 195 14.85 0.10 -17.53
CA GLY A 195 14.92 1.18 -18.51
C GLY A 195 13.61 1.48 -19.26
N SER A 196 12.53 0.75 -18.99
CA SER A 196 11.22 1.00 -19.61
C SER A 196 10.45 2.03 -18.79
N LEU A 197 10.22 3.22 -19.36
CA LEU A 197 9.51 4.29 -18.64
C LEU A 197 8.03 4.35 -19.02
N ALA A 198 7.70 4.51 -20.30
CA ALA A 198 6.33 4.81 -20.73
C ALA A 198 5.31 3.72 -20.33
N GLY A 199 5.59 2.46 -20.66
CA GLY A 199 4.67 1.34 -20.37
C GLY A 199 4.35 1.18 -18.88
N PRO A 200 5.37 1.09 -18.01
CA PRO A 200 5.15 0.94 -16.57
C PRO A 200 4.38 2.09 -15.93
N TYR A 201 4.68 3.34 -16.32
CA TYR A 201 3.95 4.51 -15.82
C TYR A 201 2.48 4.52 -16.25
N ILE A 202 2.18 4.13 -17.49
CA ILE A 202 0.79 3.99 -17.96
C ILE A 202 0.06 2.91 -17.15
N SER A 203 0.69 1.76 -16.91
CA SER A 203 0.13 0.69 -16.08
C SER A 203 -0.20 1.18 -14.66
N LEU A 204 0.74 1.90 -14.04
CA LEU A 204 0.54 2.49 -12.70
C LEU A 204 -0.64 3.48 -12.67
N ILE A 205 -0.73 4.37 -13.67
CA ILE A 205 -1.83 5.33 -13.76
C ILE A 205 -3.17 4.59 -13.91
N LEU A 206 -3.25 3.54 -14.73
CA LEU A 206 -4.45 2.73 -14.87
C LEU A 206 -4.87 2.09 -13.56
N TRP A 207 -3.93 1.53 -12.79
CA TRP A 207 -4.23 0.96 -11.48
C TRP A 207 -4.71 1.99 -10.47
N VAL A 208 -4.13 3.19 -10.46
CA VAL A 208 -4.60 4.31 -9.62
C VAL A 208 -6.02 4.71 -10.01
N LEU A 209 -6.33 4.80 -11.30
CA LEU A 209 -7.68 5.10 -11.77
C LEU A 209 -8.67 4.01 -11.37
N LEU A 210 -8.30 2.74 -11.51
CA LEU A 210 -9.13 1.60 -11.11
C LEU A 210 -9.41 1.62 -9.60
N SER A 211 -8.40 1.83 -8.76
CA SER A 211 -8.58 1.89 -7.32
C SER A 211 -9.38 3.12 -6.88
N LEU A 212 -9.20 4.26 -7.56
CA LEU A 212 -10.00 5.47 -7.33
C LEU A 212 -11.47 5.26 -7.70
N VAL A 213 -11.75 4.66 -8.87
CA VAL A 213 -13.12 4.33 -9.30
C VAL A 213 -13.77 3.35 -8.33
N PHE A 214 -13.02 2.35 -7.86
CA PHE A 214 -13.47 1.42 -6.84
C PHE A 214 -13.85 2.16 -5.54
N PHE A 215 -12.94 2.97 -5.00
CA PHE A 215 -13.17 3.78 -3.81
C PHE A 215 -14.43 4.67 -3.95
N MET A 216 -14.54 5.41 -5.05
CA MET A 216 -15.68 6.29 -5.31
C MET A 216 -17.00 5.51 -5.47
N THR A 217 -16.96 4.31 -6.04
CA THR A 217 -18.15 3.45 -6.18
C THR A 217 -18.64 2.97 -4.83
N VAL A 218 -17.73 2.53 -3.94
CA VAL A 218 -18.09 2.11 -2.58
C VAL A 218 -18.65 3.30 -1.80
N PHE A 219 -18.02 4.47 -1.90
CA PHE A 219 -18.49 5.69 -1.22
C PHE A 219 -19.91 6.08 -1.68
N ASN A 220 -20.16 6.11 -2.99
CA ASN A 220 -21.48 6.46 -3.52
C ASN A 220 -22.56 5.44 -3.13
N ARG A 221 -22.19 4.19 -2.82
CA ARG A 221 -23.13 3.20 -2.30
C ARG A 221 -23.45 3.46 -0.83
N ARG A 222 -22.45 3.79 -0.02
CA ARG A 222 -22.61 4.09 1.42
C ARG A 222 -23.41 5.37 1.66
N THR A 223 -23.19 6.42 0.87
CA THR A 223 -23.96 7.68 0.98
C THR A 223 -25.42 7.56 0.54
N LYS A 224 -25.77 6.59 -0.31
CA LYS A 224 -27.16 6.33 -0.71
C LYS A 224 -27.93 5.44 0.27
N SER A 225 -27.22 4.74 1.16
CA SER A 225 -27.85 3.91 2.20
C SER A 225 -28.15 4.68 3.49
N LEU A 226 -27.65 5.91 3.60
CA LEU A 226 -27.95 6.89 4.65
C LEU A 226 -29.14 7.75 4.22
#